data_AF-A0ABD2FNF1-F1
#
_entry.id   AF-A0ABD2FNF1-F1
#
_cell.length_a   1.000
_cell.length_b   1.000
_cell.length_c   1.000
_cell.angle_alpha   90.00
_cell.angle_beta   90.00
_cell.angle_gamma   90.00
#
_symmetry.space_group_name_H-M   'P 1'
#
loop_
_entity.id
_entity.type
_entity.pdbx_description
1 polymer ?
#
loop_
_entity_poly.entity_id
_entity_poly.type
_entity_poly.pdbx_seq_one_letter_code
_entity_poly.pdbx_strand_id
1 'polypeptide(L)'
;MIIFSCSALHAAVNFSQLDFALWIPNCPSSMSRPPPQEKGSLTEDDLLHFLPDISTSCRVLSALTLLSQPAVDFIPLCHYREAVFREGAPRRLVEEVQAELKQISEDIAERNLHLDLPYDYLSPDRIDNSVAI
;
A
#
# COMPACT_ATOMS: atom_id res chain seq x y z
N MET A 1 -13.28 5.21 -13.15
CA MET A 1 -11.88 5.61 -12.93
C MET A 1 -11.71 6.36 -11.61
N ILE A 2 -12.45 7.46 -11.35
CA ILE A 2 -12.29 8.28 -10.12
C ILE A 2 -12.35 7.46 -8.82
N ILE A 3 -13.44 6.73 -8.58
CA ILE A 3 -13.62 5.94 -7.35
C ILE A 3 -12.44 4.99 -7.15
N PHE A 4 -12.13 4.16 -8.15
CA PHE A 4 -11.00 3.22 -8.09
C PHE A 4 -9.65 3.90 -7.83
N SER A 5 -9.37 5.02 -8.50
CA SER A 5 -8.09 5.72 -8.34
C SER A 5 -7.94 6.36 -6.97
N CYS A 6 -9.03 6.84 -6.38
CA CYS A 6 -9.04 7.44 -5.05
C CYS A 6 -9.10 6.42 -3.92
N SER A 7 -9.39 5.14 -4.19
CA SER A 7 -9.48 4.08 -3.19
C SER A 7 -8.47 2.96 -3.44
N ALA A 8 -8.86 1.95 -4.22
CA ALA A 8 -8.12 0.72 -4.43
C ALA A 8 -6.71 0.96 -4.99
N LEU A 9 -6.56 1.85 -5.97
CA LEU A 9 -5.24 2.18 -6.53
C LEU A 9 -4.34 2.79 -5.47
N HIS A 10 -4.86 3.77 -4.72
CA HIS A 10 -4.10 4.41 -3.64
C HIS A 10 -3.69 3.38 -2.58
N ALA A 11 -4.62 2.55 -2.10
CA ALA A 11 -4.32 1.53 -1.11
C ALA A 11 -3.21 0.57 -1.57
N ALA A 12 -3.26 0.12 -2.83
CA ALA A 12 -2.30 -0.82 -3.39
C ALA A 12 -0.87 -0.28 -3.52
N VAL A 13 -0.70 1.05 -3.73
CA VAL A 13 0.62 1.66 -3.96
C VAL A 13 1.15 2.42 -2.74
N ASN A 14 0.29 2.71 -1.75
CA ASN A 14 0.66 3.47 -0.55
C ASN A 14 0.95 2.55 0.64
N PHE A 15 0.00 1.68 1.02
CA PHE A 15 0.13 0.90 2.26
C PHE A 15 1.14 -0.25 2.18
N SER A 16 1.65 -0.55 0.99
CA SER A 16 2.76 -1.48 0.79
C SER A 16 4.14 -0.80 0.90
N GLN A 17 4.21 0.53 0.96
CA GLN A 17 5.50 1.23 0.86
C GLN A 17 6.47 0.81 1.97
N LEU A 18 6.03 0.84 3.23
CA LEU A 18 6.91 0.48 4.35
C LEU A 18 7.34 -0.99 4.26
N ASP A 19 6.43 -1.92 4.03
CA ASP A 19 6.74 -3.37 4.05
C ASP A 19 7.89 -3.72 3.10
N PHE A 20 7.92 -3.12 1.90
CA PHE A 20 8.97 -3.39 0.91
C PHE A 20 10.17 -2.46 1.02
N ALA A 21 10.01 -1.22 1.49
CA ALA A 21 11.12 -0.28 1.60
C ALA A 21 11.82 -0.30 2.97
N LEU A 22 11.28 -1.00 3.96
CA LEU A 22 11.89 -1.16 5.30
C LEU A 22 13.29 -1.75 5.19
N TRP A 23 13.47 -2.69 4.27
CA TRP A 23 14.79 -3.19 3.89
C TRP A 23 15.40 -2.27 2.81
N ILE A 24 16.23 -1.31 3.23
CA ILE A 24 16.82 -0.28 2.36
C ILE A 24 17.45 -0.85 1.07
N PRO A 25 18.21 -1.95 1.06
CA PRO A 25 18.75 -2.51 -0.18
C PRO A 25 17.69 -2.97 -1.20
N ASN A 26 16.47 -3.27 -0.76
CA ASN A 26 15.36 -3.63 -1.66
C ASN A 26 14.80 -2.41 -2.39
N CYS A 27 14.76 -1.24 -1.74
CA CYS A 27 14.23 -0.01 -2.33
C CYS A 27 15.03 1.23 -1.86
N PRO A 28 16.28 1.40 -2.35
CA PRO A 28 17.08 2.56 -1.98
C PRO A 28 16.48 3.84 -2.58
N SER A 29 16.22 4.84 -1.75
CA SER A 29 15.65 6.12 -2.18
C SER A 29 16.60 6.95 -3.06
N SER A 30 17.89 6.67 -2.99
CA SER A 30 18.95 7.36 -3.72
C SER A 30 20.19 6.47 -3.82
N MET A 31 21.06 6.77 -4.79
CA MET A 31 22.36 6.12 -4.95
C MET A 31 23.47 7.17 -4.80
N SER A 32 24.45 6.88 -3.95
CA SER A 32 25.54 7.81 -3.60
C SER A 32 26.70 7.81 -4.61
N ARG A 33 26.69 6.88 -5.58
CA ARG A 33 27.71 6.71 -6.61
C ARG A 33 27.06 6.41 -7.97
N PRO A 34 27.71 6.74 -9.11
CA PRO A 34 27.20 6.43 -10.44
C PRO A 34 27.21 4.91 -10.70
N PRO A 35 26.34 4.39 -11.59
CA PRO A 35 26.34 2.97 -11.95
C PRO A 35 27.73 2.47 -12.38
N PRO A 36 28.12 1.23 -12.02
CA PRO A 36 29.39 0.65 -12.41
C PRO A 36 29.49 0.56 -13.94
N GLN A 37 30.67 0.87 -14.49
CA GLN A 37 30.92 0.88 -15.94
C GLN A 37 31.56 -0.41 -16.45
N GLU A 38 32.04 -1.27 -15.54
CA GLU A 38 32.74 -2.52 -15.85
C GLU A 38 32.23 -3.66 -14.96
N LYS A 39 32.31 -4.89 -15.46
CA LYS A 39 31.91 -6.09 -14.71
C LYS A 39 33.04 -6.57 -13.80
N GLY A 40 32.70 -7.11 -12.63
CA GLY A 40 33.66 -7.78 -11.74
C GLY A 40 34.58 -6.85 -10.93
N SER A 41 34.36 -5.54 -11.00
CA SER A 41 35.15 -4.53 -10.28
C SER A 41 34.61 -4.18 -8.89
N LEU A 42 33.39 -4.57 -8.58
CA LEU A 42 32.73 -4.23 -7.31
C LEU A 42 33.03 -5.27 -6.22
N THR A 43 33.25 -4.76 -5.01
CA THR A 43 33.28 -5.54 -3.77
C THR A 43 31.96 -5.42 -3.01
N GLU A 44 31.77 -6.24 -1.97
CA GLU A 44 30.60 -6.11 -1.08
C GLU A 44 30.60 -4.78 -0.32
N ASP A 45 31.78 -4.29 0.06
CA ASP A 45 31.94 -2.98 0.73
C ASP A 45 31.52 -1.82 -0.17
N ASP A 46 31.79 -1.93 -1.49
CA ASP A 46 31.30 -0.94 -2.45
C ASP A 46 29.77 -0.83 -2.43
N LEU A 47 29.04 -1.95 -2.26
CA LEU A 47 27.57 -1.94 -2.20
C LEU A 47 27.05 -1.05 -1.08
N LEU A 48 27.69 -1.10 0.09
CA LEU A 48 27.33 -0.23 1.23
C LEU A 48 27.58 1.24 0.92
N HIS A 49 28.59 1.54 0.10
CA HIS A 49 28.87 2.91 -0.36
C HIS A 49 27.97 3.40 -1.49
N PHE A 50 27.25 2.52 -2.19
CA PHE A 50 26.21 2.91 -3.14
C PHE A 50 24.92 3.33 -2.45
N LEU A 51 24.58 2.69 -1.33
CA LEU A 51 23.35 2.91 -0.59
C LEU A 51 23.27 4.32 0.04
N PRO A 52 22.06 4.79 0.39
CA PRO A 52 21.90 6.04 1.13
C PRO A 52 22.55 5.95 2.51
N ASP A 53 23.03 7.10 3.00
CA ASP A 53 23.54 7.19 4.37
C ASP A 53 22.44 6.96 5.42
N ILE A 54 22.85 6.82 6.68
CA ILE A 54 21.95 6.55 7.81
C ILE A 54 20.90 7.66 7.95
N SER A 55 21.29 8.93 7.78
CA SER A 55 20.38 10.07 7.96
C SER A 55 19.27 10.06 6.91
N THR A 56 19.63 9.86 5.65
CA THR A 56 18.70 9.75 4.52
C THR A 56 17.80 8.54 4.67
N SER A 57 18.36 7.39 5.02
CA SER A 57 17.62 6.15 5.28
C SER A 57 16.57 6.35 6.39
N CYS A 58 16.97 6.90 7.54
CA CYS A 58 16.05 7.17 8.65
C CYS A 58 14.93 8.15 8.28
N ARG A 59 15.22 9.20 7.50
CA ARG A 59 14.22 10.17 7.05
C ARG A 59 13.16 9.52 6.16
N VAL A 60 13.60 8.72 5.20
CA VAL A 60 12.69 8.01 4.29
C VAL A 60 11.86 6.99 5.06
N LEU A 61 12.49 6.15 5.89
CA LEU A 61 11.75 5.17 6.70
C LEU A 61 10.74 5.84 7.64
N SER A 62 11.06 6.99 8.22
CA SER A 62 10.11 7.75 9.05
C SER A 62 8.91 8.23 8.24
N ALA A 63 9.15 8.76 7.03
CA ALA A 63 8.07 9.19 6.14
C ALA A 63 7.20 8.01 5.71
N LEU A 64 7.78 6.91 5.26
CA LEU A 64 7.03 5.72 4.83
C LEU A 64 6.27 5.07 5.99
N THR A 65 6.83 5.11 7.20
CA THR A 65 6.14 4.64 8.41
C THR A 65 4.86 5.42 8.64
N LEU A 66 4.90 6.75 8.50
CA LEU A 66 3.73 7.61 8.66
C LEU A 66 2.70 7.39 7.55
N LEU A 67 3.16 7.35 6.28
CA LEU A 67 2.30 7.18 5.12
C LEU A 67 1.62 5.80 5.09
N SER A 68 2.24 4.77 5.67
CA SER A 68 1.70 3.40 5.67
C SER A 68 0.72 3.13 6.82
N GLN A 69 0.44 4.10 7.70
CA GLN A 69 -0.57 3.90 8.75
C GLN A 69 -1.99 4.06 8.19
N PRO A 70 -2.96 3.26 8.67
CA PRO A 70 -4.37 3.53 8.42
C PRO A 70 -4.79 4.91 8.98
N ALA A 71 -5.72 5.57 8.29
CA ALA A 71 -6.30 6.81 8.79
C ALA A 71 -7.06 6.57 10.11
N VAL A 72 -6.99 7.52 11.05
CA VAL A 72 -7.68 7.43 12.36
C VAL A 72 -9.20 7.34 12.17
N ASP A 73 -9.71 7.95 11.10
CA ASP A 73 -11.11 8.02 10.75
C ASP A 73 -11.49 7.09 9.58
N PHE A 74 -10.68 6.05 9.32
CA PHE A 74 -10.84 5.04 8.26
C PHE A 74 -12.29 4.68 7.97
N ILE A 75 -12.67 4.75 6.69
CA ILE A 75 -13.98 4.33 6.21
C ILE A 75 -13.78 3.31 5.08
N PRO A 76 -14.16 2.03 5.27
CA PRO A 76 -13.97 1.02 4.25
C PRO A 76 -14.66 1.37 2.92
N LEU A 77 -14.11 0.90 1.80
CA LEU A 77 -14.62 1.16 0.47
C LEU A 77 -16.13 0.91 0.36
N CYS A 78 -16.86 1.89 -0.18
CA CYS A 78 -18.32 1.91 -0.32
C CYS A 78 -19.11 1.92 0.99
N HIS A 79 -18.48 2.20 2.14
CA HIS A 79 -19.17 2.59 3.37
C HIS A 79 -19.30 4.12 3.47
N TYR A 80 -20.31 4.62 4.16
CA TYR A 80 -20.55 6.05 4.30
C TYR A 80 -20.98 6.35 5.74
N ARG A 81 -20.39 7.38 6.37
CA ARG A 81 -20.75 7.80 7.74
C ARG A 81 -22.15 8.43 7.75
N GLU A 82 -22.41 9.29 6.77
CA GLU A 82 -23.72 9.86 6.57
C GLU A 82 -24.60 8.92 5.76
N ALA A 83 -25.89 8.97 6.03
CA ALA A 83 -26.89 8.30 5.21
C ALA A 83 -27.08 9.08 3.89
N VAL A 84 -26.08 9.01 3.00
CA VAL A 84 -26.11 9.63 1.66
C VAL A 84 -27.12 8.89 0.79
N PHE A 85 -27.07 7.56 0.80
CA PHE A 85 -28.03 6.69 0.12
C PHE A 85 -28.99 6.08 1.14
N ARG A 86 -30.09 6.79 1.41
CA ARG A 86 -31.03 6.42 2.49
C ARG A 86 -32.01 5.32 2.10
N GLU A 87 -32.55 5.41 0.88
CA GLU A 87 -33.76 4.68 0.51
C GLU A 87 -33.75 4.27 -0.97
N GLY A 88 -34.68 3.39 -1.34
CA GLY A 88 -34.98 3.07 -2.73
C GLY A 88 -33.93 2.23 -3.43
N ALA A 89 -33.76 2.45 -4.74
CA ALA A 89 -32.79 1.71 -5.55
C ALA A 89 -31.32 2.01 -5.18
N PRO A 90 -30.89 3.26 -4.93
CA PRO A 90 -29.49 3.54 -4.59
C PRO A 90 -29.03 2.85 -3.31
N ARG A 91 -29.88 2.77 -2.28
CA ARG A 91 -29.57 2.05 -1.04
C ARG A 91 -29.30 0.56 -1.30
N ARG A 92 -30.18 -0.08 -2.07
CA ARG A 92 -30.04 -1.51 -2.42
C ARG A 92 -28.79 -1.80 -3.24
N LEU A 93 -28.47 -0.94 -4.22
CA LEU A 93 -27.26 -1.08 -5.03
C LEU A 93 -25.98 -0.94 -4.19
N VAL A 94 -25.96 -0.05 -3.20
CA VAL A 94 -24.82 0.07 -2.26
C VAL A 94 -24.68 -1.19 -1.41
N GLU A 95 -25.80 -1.75 -0.92
CA GLU A 95 -25.79 -3.00 -0.16
C GLU A 95 -25.30 -4.18 -1.00
N GLU A 96 -25.69 -4.25 -2.28
CA GLU A 96 -25.19 -5.25 -3.24
C GLU A 96 -23.67 -5.13 -3.42
N VAL A 97 -23.14 -3.91 -3.68
CA VAL A 97 -21.70 -3.68 -3.80
C VAL A 97 -20.95 -4.03 -2.51
N GLN A 98 -21.49 -3.67 -1.34
CA GLN A 98 -20.88 -4.01 -0.05
C GLN A 98 -20.81 -5.52 0.17
N ALA A 99 -21.84 -6.27 -0.25
CA ALA A 99 -21.84 -7.73 -0.18
C ALA A 99 -20.80 -8.35 -1.11
N GLU A 100 -20.67 -7.85 -2.35
CA GLU A 100 -19.64 -8.28 -3.29
C GLU A 100 -18.22 -8.00 -2.76
N LEU A 101 -17.98 -6.80 -2.20
CA LEU A 101 -16.70 -6.44 -1.60
C LEU A 101 -16.35 -7.35 -0.42
N LYS A 102 -17.34 -7.72 0.42
CA LYS A 102 -17.12 -8.67 1.51
C LYS A 102 -16.71 -10.05 0.99
N GLN A 103 -17.35 -10.54 -0.07
CA GLN A 103 -16.99 -11.80 -0.69
C GLN A 103 -15.55 -11.77 -1.25
N ILE A 104 -15.16 -10.65 -1.90
CA ILE A 104 -13.80 -10.47 -2.39
C ILE A 104 -12.77 -10.50 -1.25
N SER A 105 -13.05 -9.87 -0.10
CA SER A 105 -12.18 -9.97 1.08
C SER A 105 -12.01 -11.41 1.57
N GLU A 106 -13.10 -12.18 1.59
CA GLU A 106 -13.09 -13.60 1.99
C GLU A 106 -12.25 -14.44 1.02
N ASP A 107 -12.43 -14.26 -0.29
CA ASP A 107 -11.65 -14.94 -1.33
C ASP A 107 -10.15 -14.59 -1.24
N ILE A 108 -9.82 -13.32 -0.97
CA ILE A 108 -8.44 -12.87 -0.78
C ILE A 108 -7.83 -13.51 0.47
N ALA A 109 -8.58 -13.55 1.58
CA ALA A 109 -8.14 -14.17 2.82
C ALA A 109 -7.86 -15.66 2.63
N GLU A 110 -8.77 -16.40 1.99
CA GLU A 110 -8.58 -17.82 1.66
C GLU A 110 -7.34 -18.03 0.79
N ARG A 111 -7.19 -17.25 -0.29
CA ARG A 111 -6.02 -17.31 -1.17
C ARG A 111 -4.72 -17.04 -0.40
N ASN A 112 -4.72 -16.09 0.53
CA ASN A 112 -3.54 -15.70 1.29
C ASN A 112 -3.09 -16.74 2.32
N LEU A 113 -3.96 -17.67 2.75
CA LEU A 113 -3.57 -18.80 3.60
C LEU A 113 -2.57 -19.75 2.91
N HIS A 114 -2.49 -19.70 1.58
CA HIS A 114 -1.66 -20.58 0.77
C HIS A 114 -0.40 -19.89 0.19
N LEU A 115 -0.09 -18.67 0.63
CA LEU A 115 1.06 -17.91 0.16
C LEU A 115 2.09 -17.70 1.28
N ASP A 116 3.37 -17.88 0.96
CA ASP A 116 4.48 -17.54 1.85
C ASP A 116 4.52 -16.03 2.16
N LEU A 117 4.12 -15.22 1.19
CA LEU A 117 3.98 -13.77 1.31
C LEU A 117 2.56 -13.35 0.88
N PRO A 118 1.64 -13.18 1.83
CA PRO A 118 0.29 -12.70 1.58
C PRO A 118 0.26 -11.34 0.86
N TYR A 119 -0.73 -11.15 -0.02
CA TYR A 119 -1.00 -9.84 -0.62
C TYR A 119 -2.37 -9.36 -0.18
N ASP A 120 -2.38 -8.46 0.80
CA ASP A 120 -3.60 -7.95 1.44
C ASP A 120 -3.95 -6.51 1.02
N TYR A 121 -3.09 -5.80 0.29
CA TYR A 121 -3.24 -4.36 0.03
C TYR A 121 -4.46 -3.98 -0.81
N LEU A 122 -5.03 -4.95 -1.53
CA LEU A 122 -6.29 -4.80 -2.27
C LEU A 122 -7.46 -5.54 -1.62
N SER A 123 -7.33 -6.00 -0.38
CA SER A 123 -8.46 -6.54 0.37
C SER A 123 -9.44 -5.41 0.68
N PRO A 124 -10.72 -5.47 0.26
CA PRO A 124 -11.67 -4.37 0.42
C PRO A 124 -11.85 -3.83 1.84
N ASP A 125 -11.66 -4.66 2.86
CA ASP A 125 -11.69 -4.29 4.28
C ASP A 125 -10.47 -3.48 4.73
N ARG A 126 -9.44 -3.37 3.88
CA ARG A 126 -8.23 -2.55 4.08
C ARG A 126 -8.13 -1.36 3.12
N ILE A 127 -9.13 -1.16 2.27
CA ILE A 127 -9.19 -0.04 1.32
C ILE A 127 -10.08 1.07 1.88
N ASP A 128 -9.52 2.27 2.03
CA ASP A 128 -10.30 3.47 2.39
C ASP A 128 -11.08 3.98 1.17
N ASN A 129 -12.19 4.68 1.39
CA ASN A 129 -12.97 5.30 0.32
C ASN A 129 -12.23 6.39 -0.45
N SER A 130 -11.21 6.98 0.15
CA SER A 130 -10.49 8.14 -0.41
C SER A 130 -9.00 8.10 -0.09
N VAL A 131 -8.28 9.09 -0.63
CA VAL A 131 -6.89 9.37 -0.27
C VAL A 131 -6.92 10.28 0.96
N ALA A 132 -6.69 9.69 2.15
CA ALA A 132 -6.88 10.35 3.44
C ALA A 132 -5.61 10.39 4.32
N ILE A 133 -4.46 10.02 3.76
CA ILE A 133 -3.13 10.13 4.38
C ILE A 133 -2.17 10.86 3.44
#